data_AF-A0A2G2GG96-F1
#
_entry.id   AF-A0A2G2GG96-F1
#
_cell.length_a   1.000
_cell.length_b   1.000
_cell.length_c   1.000
_cell.angle_alpha   90.00
_cell.angle_beta   90.00
_cell.angle_gamma   90.00
#
_symmetry.space_group_name_H-M   'P 1'
#
loop_
_entity.id
_entity.type
_entity.pdbx_description
1 polymer ?
#
loop_
_entity_poly.entity_id
_entity_poly.type
_entity_poly.pdbx_seq_one_letter_code
_entity_poly.pdbx_strand_id
1 'polypeptide(L)'
;MLNCSIYSAYVQLILFISFYRIYPSLSYLIAKKLLINCIYPNFKNICLSYIHRTKEDYVESVGERIKKTRLSQGLSQVELAALADVSQPTVANWENDSHAPRQRALNRLAGILKISPHWLLSGDEGHGNHNLTTRKYLDTPIRHVPIIAWPSYEHIYDKGVKSGPAHDYIAISTQAKQPFSLLANDPTMAAHFPIGSAIIFDADPGELDEGNCYLFILNEKIVLRRWQSMPDRLEALPNHSAVDAEFVEQRPTPLAKALLSLRRH
;
A
#
# COMPACT_ATOMS: atom_id res chain seq x y z
N MET A 1 -49.56 -10.09 10.59
CA MET A 1 -48.48 -11.05 10.25
C MET A 1 -47.15 -10.40 9.86
N LEU A 2 -47.08 -9.08 9.56
CA LEU A 2 -45.82 -8.40 9.18
C LEU A 2 -44.82 -8.13 10.34
N ASN A 3 -45.29 -8.04 11.59
CA ASN A 3 -44.41 -7.71 12.73
C ASN A 3 -43.52 -8.87 13.22
N CYS A 4 -43.82 -10.12 12.85
CA CYS A 4 -43.06 -11.29 13.32
C CYS A 4 -41.75 -11.51 12.51
N SER A 5 -41.76 -11.14 11.22
CA SER A 5 -40.62 -11.32 10.31
C SER A 5 -39.50 -10.29 10.59
N ILE A 6 -39.86 -9.05 10.91
CA ILE A 6 -38.90 -8.00 11.25
C ILE A 6 -38.23 -8.30 12.59
N TYR A 7 -38.97 -8.80 13.58
CA TYR A 7 -38.43 -9.23 14.87
C TYR A 7 -37.43 -10.38 14.72
N SER A 8 -37.71 -11.35 13.85
CA SER A 8 -36.80 -12.47 13.55
C SER A 8 -35.47 -12.00 12.93
N ALA A 9 -35.54 -11.07 11.97
CA ALA A 9 -34.33 -10.49 11.36
C ALA A 9 -33.53 -9.62 12.35
N TYR A 10 -34.21 -8.91 13.25
CA TYR A 10 -33.56 -8.09 14.29
C TYR A 10 -32.88 -8.94 15.36
N VAL A 11 -33.51 -10.04 15.77
CA VAL A 11 -32.93 -11.02 16.70
C VAL A 11 -31.74 -11.73 16.06
N GLN A 12 -31.81 -12.08 14.77
CA GLN A 12 -30.67 -12.62 14.02
C GLN A 12 -29.52 -11.61 13.91
N LEU A 13 -29.82 -10.32 13.71
CA LEU A 13 -28.81 -9.25 13.67
C LEU A 13 -28.15 -9.05 15.05
N ILE A 14 -28.92 -9.07 16.14
CA ILE A 14 -28.40 -8.96 17.51
C ILE A 14 -27.54 -10.19 17.87
N LEU A 15 -27.97 -11.39 17.49
CA LEU A 15 -27.17 -12.61 17.67
C LEU A 15 -25.90 -12.58 16.83
N PHE A 16 -25.95 -12.06 15.60
CA PHE A 16 -24.79 -11.88 14.73
C PHE A 16 -23.79 -10.87 15.31
N ILE A 17 -24.26 -9.74 15.85
CA ILE A 17 -23.43 -8.74 16.54
C ILE A 17 -22.86 -9.28 17.86
N SER A 18 -23.61 -10.12 18.59
CA SER A 18 -23.14 -10.72 19.84
C SER A 18 -22.09 -11.81 19.61
N PHE A 19 -22.25 -12.63 18.55
CA PHE A 19 -21.24 -13.62 18.13
C PHE A 19 -19.94 -12.95 17.63
N TYR A 20 -20.07 -11.77 17.00
CA TYR A 20 -18.96 -10.97 16.48
C TYR A 20 -17.96 -10.52 17.56
N ARG A 21 -18.42 -10.26 18.79
CA ARG A 21 -17.52 -9.86 19.90
C ARG A 21 -16.54 -10.97 20.28
N ILE A 22 -16.79 -12.20 19.85
CA ILE A 22 -16.05 -13.40 20.26
C ILE A 22 -15.25 -14.00 19.09
N TYR A 23 -15.76 -13.97 17.84
CA TYR A 23 -15.07 -14.59 16.68
C TYR A 23 -15.23 -13.80 15.36
N PRO A 24 -14.32 -12.83 15.08
CA PRO A 24 -14.44 -11.94 13.91
C PRO A 24 -14.21 -12.63 12.54
N SER A 25 -13.33 -13.63 12.45
CA SER A 25 -12.99 -14.33 11.19
C SER A 25 -14.11 -15.22 10.67
N LEU A 26 -14.86 -15.89 11.56
CA LEU A 26 -15.96 -16.78 11.19
C LEU A 26 -17.17 -16.00 10.64
N SER A 27 -17.33 -14.73 11.05
CA SER A 27 -18.45 -13.86 10.64
C SER A 27 -18.37 -13.45 9.16
N TYR A 28 -17.18 -13.31 8.56
CA TYR A 28 -17.02 -12.89 7.15
C TYR A 28 -17.53 -13.96 6.16
N LEU A 29 -17.12 -15.22 6.34
CA LEU A 29 -17.54 -16.34 5.48
C LEU A 29 -19.04 -16.62 5.59
N ILE A 30 -19.60 -16.50 6.80
CA ILE A 30 -21.03 -16.64 7.03
C ILE A 30 -21.81 -15.49 6.39
N ALA A 31 -21.35 -14.25 6.55
CA ALA A 31 -21.98 -13.06 5.95
C ALA A 31 -22.00 -13.12 4.41
N LYS A 32 -20.89 -13.55 3.79
CA LYS A 32 -20.78 -13.72 2.33
C LYS A 32 -21.79 -14.73 1.79
N LYS A 33 -22.08 -15.81 2.54
CA LYS A 33 -23.04 -16.85 2.14
C LYS A 33 -24.51 -16.41 2.31
N LEU A 34 -24.81 -15.60 3.34
CA LEU A 34 -26.15 -15.05 3.58
C LEU A 34 -26.56 -13.98 2.54
N LEU A 35 -25.61 -13.26 1.97
CA LEU A 35 -25.85 -12.19 0.99
C LEU A 35 -26.29 -12.67 -0.39
N ILE A 36 -25.90 -13.88 -0.80
CA ILE A 36 -26.16 -14.43 -2.15
C ILE A 36 -27.67 -14.57 -2.43
N ASN A 37 -28.49 -14.81 -1.39
CA ASN A 37 -29.94 -15.00 -1.51
C ASN A 37 -30.77 -13.95 -0.73
N CYS A 38 -30.18 -12.80 -0.34
CA CYS A 38 -30.86 -11.82 0.49
C CYS A 38 -31.84 -10.94 -0.31
N ILE A 39 -33.15 -11.07 -0.02
CA ILE A 39 -34.24 -10.35 -0.71
C ILE A 39 -34.54 -8.98 -0.07
N TYR A 40 -33.92 -8.66 1.07
CA TYR A 40 -34.16 -7.40 1.80
C TYR A 40 -33.05 -6.37 1.54
N PRO A 41 -33.33 -5.28 0.79
CA PRO A 41 -32.30 -4.34 0.32
C PRO A 41 -31.60 -3.56 1.44
N ASN A 42 -32.32 -3.17 2.51
CA ASN A 42 -31.69 -2.50 3.67
C ASN A 42 -30.72 -3.41 4.42
N PHE A 43 -31.06 -4.70 4.56
CA PHE A 43 -30.17 -5.69 5.17
C PHE A 43 -28.96 -5.97 4.27
N LYS A 44 -29.17 -6.05 2.94
CA LYS A 44 -28.11 -6.17 1.95
C LYS A 44 -27.12 -5.01 2.03
N ASN A 45 -27.58 -3.77 2.16
CA ASN A 45 -26.72 -2.59 2.29
C ASN A 45 -25.94 -2.56 3.61
N ILE A 46 -26.56 -2.96 4.72
CA ILE A 46 -25.89 -3.09 6.03
C ILE A 46 -24.82 -4.20 5.98
N CYS A 47 -25.12 -5.35 5.36
CA CYS A 47 -24.16 -6.42 5.19
C CYS A 47 -23.06 -6.07 4.17
N LEU A 48 -23.35 -5.27 3.13
CA LEU A 48 -22.35 -4.78 2.18
C LEU A 48 -21.43 -3.76 2.83
N SER A 49 -21.95 -2.78 3.58
CA SER A 49 -21.10 -1.85 4.35
C SER A 49 -20.26 -2.58 5.40
N TYR A 50 -20.79 -3.67 5.97
CA TYR A 50 -20.06 -4.57 6.86
C TYR A 50 -18.97 -5.40 6.14
N ILE A 51 -19.23 -5.93 4.94
CA ILE A 51 -18.21 -6.61 4.12
C ILE A 51 -17.11 -5.65 3.70
N HIS A 52 -17.45 -4.41 3.33
CA HIS A 52 -16.47 -3.40 2.96
C HIS A 52 -15.60 -3.00 4.17
N ARG A 53 -16.20 -2.81 5.35
CA ARG A 53 -15.48 -2.53 6.60
C ARG A 53 -14.58 -3.70 7.05
N THR A 54 -15.04 -4.94 6.91
CA THR A 54 -14.24 -6.13 7.27
C THR A 54 -13.12 -6.45 6.28
N LYS A 55 -13.16 -5.89 5.06
CA LYS A 55 -12.05 -6.00 4.09
C LYS A 55 -10.86 -5.11 4.48
N GLU A 56 -11.09 -4.03 5.23
CA GLU A 56 -10.04 -3.12 5.74
C GLU A 56 -9.29 -3.71 6.95
N ASP A 57 -9.94 -4.55 7.78
CA ASP A 57 -9.33 -5.21 8.95
C ASP A 57 -8.82 -6.65 8.67
N TYR A 58 -9.08 -7.20 7.49
CA TYR A 58 -8.67 -8.56 7.12
C TYR A 58 -7.24 -8.57 6.58
N VAL A 59 -6.30 -8.96 7.43
CA VAL A 59 -4.94 -9.28 7.03
C VAL A 59 -4.93 -10.70 6.48
N GLU A 60 -4.76 -10.85 5.15
CA GLU A 60 -4.55 -12.16 4.52
C GLU A 60 -3.44 -12.92 5.27
N SER A 61 -3.62 -14.22 5.51
CA SER A 61 -2.58 -15.05 6.13
C SER A 61 -1.47 -15.41 5.13
N VAL A 62 -0.37 -15.96 5.63
CA VAL A 62 0.69 -16.49 4.77
C VAL A 62 0.15 -17.65 3.92
N GLY A 63 -0.64 -18.54 4.51
CA GLY A 63 -1.25 -19.67 3.81
C GLY A 63 -2.20 -19.22 2.70
N GLU A 64 -3.01 -18.20 2.96
CA GLU A 64 -3.92 -17.62 1.98
C GLU A 64 -3.18 -17.00 0.79
N ARG A 65 -2.08 -16.26 1.05
CA ARG A 65 -1.22 -15.71 -0.02
C ARG A 65 -0.54 -16.79 -0.87
N ILE A 66 -0.04 -17.86 -0.25
CA ILE A 66 0.53 -19.01 -0.97
C ILE A 66 -0.52 -19.61 -1.89
N LYS A 67 -1.71 -19.91 -1.36
CA LYS A 67 -2.81 -20.51 -2.10
C LYS A 67 -3.27 -19.64 -3.27
N LYS A 68 -3.48 -18.35 -3.01
CA LYS A 68 -3.90 -17.36 -4.02
C LYS A 68 -2.91 -17.28 -5.17
N THR A 69 -1.61 -17.22 -4.88
CA THR A 69 -0.58 -17.10 -5.91
C THR A 69 -0.36 -18.41 -6.66
N ARG A 70 -0.45 -19.56 -5.98
CA ARG A 70 -0.43 -20.86 -6.64
C ARG A 70 -1.56 -20.97 -7.68
N LEU A 71 -2.78 -20.59 -7.28
CA LEU A 71 -3.96 -20.65 -8.15
C LEU A 71 -3.87 -19.68 -9.32
N SER A 72 -3.31 -18.47 -9.12
CA SER A 72 -3.13 -17.52 -10.23
C SER A 72 -2.13 -18.00 -11.29
N GLN A 73 -1.24 -18.94 -10.93
CA GLN A 73 -0.32 -19.60 -11.85
C GLN A 73 -0.86 -20.92 -12.41
N GLY A 74 -2.09 -21.30 -12.09
CA GLY A 74 -2.71 -22.54 -12.56
C GLY A 74 -2.10 -23.81 -11.97
N LEU A 75 -1.32 -23.70 -10.90
CA LEU A 75 -0.66 -24.85 -10.27
C LEU A 75 -1.60 -25.56 -9.29
N SER A 76 -1.58 -26.89 -9.27
CA SER A 76 -2.15 -27.72 -8.20
C SER A 76 -1.21 -27.78 -6.99
N GLN A 77 -1.72 -28.21 -5.83
CA GLN A 77 -0.88 -28.39 -4.63
C GLN A 77 0.21 -29.44 -4.86
N VAL A 78 -0.07 -30.47 -5.66
CA VAL A 78 0.89 -31.54 -6.01
C VAL A 78 2.02 -30.96 -6.87
N GLU A 79 1.70 -30.14 -7.86
CA GLU A 79 2.70 -29.51 -8.73
C GLU A 79 3.56 -28.51 -7.96
N LEU A 80 2.96 -27.68 -7.09
CA LEU A 80 3.73 -26.78 -6.24
C LEU A 80 4.66 -27.56 -5.29
N ALA A 81 4.18 -28.68 -4.73
CA ALA A 81 4.97 -29.52 -3.84
C ALA A 81 6.17 -30.15 -4.58
N ALA A 82 5.95 -30.65 -5.79
CA ALA A 82 7.02 -31.19 -6.64
C ALA A 82 8.08 -30.12 -6.98
N LEU A 83 7.65 -28.90 -7.34
CA LEU A 83 8.57 -27.79 -7.61
C LEU A 83 9.33 -27.32 -6.37
N ALA A 84 8.70 -27.35 -5.19
CA ALA A 84 9.27 -26.90 -3.93
C ALA A 84 10.09 -27.98 -3.18
N ASP A 85 10.20 -29.18 -3.76
CA ASP A 85 10.87 -30.36 -3.19
C ASP A 85 10.33 -30.69 -1.78
N VAL A 86 9.00 -30.82 -1.69
CA VAL A 86 8.27 -31.20 -0.46
C VAL A 86 7.08 -32.11 -0.79
N SER A 87 6.45 -32.69 0.24
CA SER A 87 5.23 -33.49 0.05
C SER A 87 3.98 -32.61 -0.11
N GLN A 88 2.98 -33.07 -0.86
CA GLN A 88 1.70 -32.35 -1.03
C GLN A 88 1.00 -32.01 0.31
N PRO A 89 0.99 -32.89 1.33
CA PRO A 89 0.47 -32.55 2.65
C PRO A 89 1.19 -31.38 3.31
N THR A 90 2.49 -31.20 3.03
CA THR A 90 3.26 -30.05 3.54
C THR A 90 2.72 -28.74 2.97
N VAL A 91 2.44 -28.69 1.66
CA VAL A 91 1.82 -27.52 1.01
C VAL A 91 0.41 -27.28 1.54
N ALA A 92 -0.38 -28.33 1.71
CA ALA A 92 -1.73 -28.21 2.30
C ALA A 92 -1.69 -27.65 3.73
N ASN A 93 -0.73 -28.08 4.54
CA ASN A 93 -0.50 -27.57 5.89
C ASN A 93 -0.02 -26.11 5.94
N TRP A 94 0.60 -25.62 4.87
CA TRP A 94 0.92 -24.21 4.73
C TRP A 94 -0.33 -23.41 4.33
N GLU A 95 -1.09 -23.88 3.34
CA GLU A 95 -2.28 -23.19 2.82
C GLU A 95 -3.47 -23.14 3.78
N ASN A 96 -3.46 -23.97 4.83
CA ASN A 96 -4.48 -24.00 5.88
C ASN A 96 -4.01 -23.37 7.19
N ASP A 97 -2.84 -22.70 7.18
CA ASP A 97 -2.19 -22.08 8.35
C ASP A 97 -1.91 -23.03 9.53
N SER A 98 -1.89 -24.35 9.31
CA SER A 98 -1.51 -25.32 10.35
C SER A 98 -0.03 -25.21 10.70
N HIS A 99 0.81 -24.95 9.69
CA HIS A 99 2.24 -24.69 9.87
C HIS A 99 2.72 -23.56 8.96
N ALA A 100 3.61 -22.73 9.47
CA ALA A 100 4.30 -21.76 8.62
C ALA A 100 5.48 -22.42 7.88
N PRO A 101 5.73 -22.09 6.60
CA PRO A 101 6.93 -22.52 5.90
C PRO A 101 8.19 -21.95 6.57
N ARG A 102 9.19 -22.80 6.80
CA ARG A 102 10.51 -22.36 7.29
C ARG A 102 11.23 -21.54 6.21
N GLN A 103 12.20 -20.71 6.61
CA GLN A 103 12.94 -19.81 5.72
C GLN A 103 13.38 -20.45 4.38
N ARG A 104 13.94 -21.66 4.43
CA ARG A 104 14.38 -22.38 3.22
C ARG A 104 13.23 -22.69 2.26
N ALA A 105 12.11 -23.19 2.78
CA ALA A 105 10.93 -23.49 1.98
C ALA A 105 10.27 -22.21 1.45
N LEU A 106 10.22 -21.17 2.28
CA LEU A 106 9.69 -19.87 1.90
C LEU A 106 10.47 -19.22 0.75
N ASN A 107 11.81 -19.27 0.77
CA ASN A 107 12.64 -18.80 -0.33
C ASN A 107 12.41 -19.60 -1.62
N ARG A 108 12.21 -20.92 -1.52
CA ARG A 108 11.88 -21.76 -2.69
C ARG A 108 10.51 -21.41 -3.27
N LEU A 109 9.49 -21.29 -2.42
CA LEU A 109 8.15 -20.86 -2.82
C LEU A 109 8.18 -19.50 -3.53
N ALA A 110 8.90 -18.53 -2.96
CA ALA A 110 9.07 -17.21 -3.56
C ALA A 110 9.69 -17.28 -4.97
N GLY A 111 10.71 -18.12 -5.17
CA GLY A 111 11.33 -18.33 -6.47
C GLY A 111 10.39 -18.98 -7.49
N ILE A 112 9.66 -20.02 -7.09
CA ILE A 112 8.71 -20.75 -7.95
C ILE A 112 7.55 -19.83 -8.34
N LEU A 113 6.98 -19.15 -7.35
CA LEU A 113 5.83 -18.26 -7.49
C LEU A 113 6.23 -16.88 -8.04
N LYS A 114 7.51 -16.61 -8.27
CA LYS A 114 8.05 -15.33 -8.79
C LYS A 114 7.56 -14.10 -8.00
N ILE A 115 7.53 -14.22 -6.69
CA ILE A 115 7.11 -13.19 -5.74
C ILE A 115 8.19 -12.95 -4.69
N SER A 116 8.10 -11.84 -3.95
CA SER A 116 9.02 -11.57 -2.85
C SER A 116 8.75 -12.50 -1.65
N PRO A 117 9.79 -13.09 -1.03
CA PRO A 117 9.69 -13.73 0.28
C PRO A 117 9.02 -12.83 1.33
N HIS A 118 9.32 -11.52 1.28
CA HIS A 118 8.77 -10.52 2.19
C HIS A 118 7.26 -10.37 2.00
N TRP A 119 6.80 -10.28 0.74
CA TRP A 119 5.38 -10.17 0.43
C TRP A 119 4.61 -11.43 0.86
N LEU A 120 5.19 -12.62 0.69
CA LEU A 120 4.59 -13.85 1.20
C LEU A 120 4.38 -13.82 2.72
N LEU A 121 5.29 -13.21 3.46
CA LEU A 121 5.21 -13.13 4.93
C LEU A 121 4.28 -12.03 5.44
N SER A 122 4.29 -10.87 4.81
CA SER A 122 3.65 -9.66 5.34
C SER A 122 2.43 -9.19 4.55
N GLY A 123 2.28 -9.62 3.30
CA GLY A 123 1.31 -9.05 2.36
C GLY A 123 1.67 -7.63 1.90
N ASP A 124 2.76 -7.06 2.41
CA ASP A 124 3.29 -5.78 1.99
C ASP A 124 4.14 -6.00 0.73
N GLU A 125 3.74 -5.37 -0.37
CA GLU A 125 4.47 -5.40 -1.64
C GLU A 125 5.85 -4.74 -1.51
N GLY A 126 6.16 -4.12 -0.37
CA GLY A 126 7.46 -3.56 -0.11
C GLY A 126 7.72 -2.50 -1.16
N HIS A 127 7.09 -1.34 -1.00
CA HIS A 127 7.46 -0.16 -1.77
C HIS A 127 8.93 0.20 -1.45
N GLY A 128 9.82 -0.41 -2.21
CA GLY A 128 11.25 -0.46 -1.95
C GLY A 128 11.97 -1.13 -3.11
N ASN A 129 11.75 -0.60 -4.31
CA ASN A 129 12.61 -0.66 -5.49
C ASN A 129 14.00 -1.30 -5.26
N HIS A 130 14.16 -2.63 -5.38
CA HIS A 130 15.43 -3.30 -5.67
C HIS A 130 15.23 -4.77 -6.08
N ASN A 131 14.79 -4.97 -7.32
CA ASN A 131 15.28 -6.09 -8.12
C ASN A 131 16.05 -5.52 -9.32
N LEU A 132 16.99 -4.62 -9.03
CA LEU A 132 18.00 -4.25 -10.01
C LEU A 132 18.91 -5.47 -10.10
N THR A 133 19.01 -6.09 -11.27
CA THR A 133 20.17 -6.95 -11.53
C THR A 133 21.43 -6.14 -11.20
N THR A 134 22.46 -6.74 -10.62
CA THR A 134 23.71 -6.02 -10.27
C THR A 134 24.22 -5.15 -11.42
N ARG A 135 24.04 -5.63 -12.65
CA ARG A 135 24.30 -4.88 -13.89
C ARG A 135 23.51 -3.57 -13.96
N LYS A 136 22.19 -3.60 -13.79
CA LYS A 136 21.31 -2.43 -13.84
C LYS A 136 21.64 -1.39 -12.76
N TYR A 137 22.07 -1.82 -11.57
CA TYR A 137 22.55 -0.89 -10.53
C TYR A 137 23.86 -0.21 -10.97
N LEU A 138 24.83 -0.97 -11.48
CA LEU A 138 26.11 -0.43 -11.95
C LEU A 138 25.98 0.46 -13.19
N ASP A 139 24.97 0.22 -14.03
CA ASP A 139 24.67 1.04 -15.21
C ASP A 139 23.88 2.33 -14.84
N THR A 140 23.48 2.49 -13.58
CA THR A 140 22.75 3.69 -13.13
C THR A 140 23.73 4.82 -12.84
N PRO A 141 23.58 6.01 -13.46
CA PRO A 141 24.52 7.11 -13.27
C PRO A 141 24.45 7.65 -11.84
N ILE A 142 25.61 8.04 -11.32
CA ILE A 142 25.71 8.83 -10.09
C ILE A 142 25.42 10.29 -10.47
N ARG A 143 24.44 10.89 -9.80
CA ARG A 143 24.06 12.29 -9.97
C ARG A 143 24.33 13.06 -8.69
N HIS A 144 24.92 14.24 -8.83
CA HIS A 144 25.04 15.20 -7.74
C HIS A 144 23.76 16.02 -7.68
N VAL A 145 22.96 15.75 -6.66
CA VAL A 145 21.64 16.35 -6.46
C VAL A 145 21.77 17.52 -5.49
N PRO A 146 21.33 18.73 -5.86
CA PRO A 146 21.37 19.89 -4.97
C PRO A 146 20.36 19.73 -3.83
N ILE A 147 20.77 20.10 -2.62
CA ILE A 147 19.88 20.25 -1.47
C ILE A 147 19.49 21.72 -1.38
N ILE A 148 18.20 21.97 -1.50
CA ILE A 148 17.62 23.31 -1.46
C ILE A 148 16.58 23.39 -0.33
N ALA A 149 16.33 24.59 0.19
CA ALA A 149 15.34 24.80 1.24
C ALA A 149 13.92 24.50 0.74
N TRP A 150 12.98 24.28 1.66
CA TRP A 150 11.58 24.14 1.30
C TRP A 150 11.07 25.41 0.60
N PRO A 151 10.48 25.29 -0.60
CA PRO A 151 10.07 26.44 -1.41
C PRO A 151 8.80 27.11 -0.88
N SER A 152 8.75 28.44 -0.98
CA SER A 152 7.49 29.21 -0.96
C SER A 152 6.80 29.18 -2.33
N TYR A 153 5.48 29.38 -2.35
CA TYR A 153 4.66 29.38 -3.59
C TYR A 153 5.12 30.39 -4.65
N GLU A 154 5.64 31.53 -4.22
CA GLU A 154 6.19 32.58 -5.11
C GLU A 154 7.40 32.11 -5.94
N HIS A 155 7.98 30.95 -5.61
CA HIS A 155 9.13 30.39 -6.31
C HIS A 155 8.78 29.29 -7.34
N ILE A 156 7.52 29.19 -7.75
CA ILE A 156 7.08 28.24 -8.79
C ILE A 156 7.18 28.91 -10.18
N TYR A 157 7.78 28.24 -11.17
CA TYR A 157 7.66 28.61 -12.59
C TYR A 157 7.24 27.41 -13.43
N ASP A 158 6.80 27.70 -14.66
CA ASP A 158 6.07 26.90 -15.68
C ASP A 158 6.31 25.37 -15.70
N LYS A 159 7.49 24.87 -15.25
CA LYS A 159 7.80 23.43 -15.10
C LYS A 159 8.77 23.12 -13.95
N GLY A 160 8.47 23.55 -12.72
CA GLY A 160 9.15 23.00 -11.53
C GLY A 160 9.22 23.90 -10.30
N VAL A 161 9.93 23.38 -9.30
CA VAL A 161 10.19 24.06 -8.02
C VAL A 161 11.52 24.83 -8.14
N LYS A 162 11.48 26.17 -8.21
CA LYS A 162 12.65 26.96 -7.86
C LYS A 162 12.71 27.01 -6.35
N SER A 163 13.83 26.63 -5.77
CA SER A 163 14.16 27.08 -4.43
C SER A 163 15.51 27.78 -4.51
N GLY A 164 15.88 28.50 -3.45
CA GLY A 164 17.03 29.40 -3.43
C GLY A 164 18.38 28.73 -3.74
N PRO A 165 19.51 29.37 -3.40
CA PRO A 165 20.81 28.77 -3.64
C PRO A 165 20.90 27.38 -2.98
N ALA A 166 21.55 26.44 -3.66
CA ALA A 166 21.82 25.13 -3.08
C ALA A 166 22.67 25.30 -1.82
N HIS A 167 22.20 24.71 -0.72
CA HIS A 167 22.94 24.71 0.54
C HIS A 167 24.05 23.66 0.53
N ASP A 168 23.86 22.59 -0.24
CA ASP A 168 24.75 21.42 -0.28
C ASP A 168 24.42 20.54 -1.49
N TYR A 169 25.19 19.46 -1.69
CA TYR A 169 24.96 18.46 -2.73
C TYR A 169 25.09 17.03 -2.17
N ILE A 170 24.25 16.11 -2.68
CA ILE A 170 24.35 14.68 -2.38
C ILE A 170 24.61 13.90 -3.66
N ALA A 171 25.58 13.00 -3.66
CA ALA A 171 25.77 12.04 -4.75
C ALA A 171 24.84 10.83 -4.55
N ILE A 172 23.96 10.55 -5.50
CA ILE A 172 23.08 9.37 -5.48
C ILE A 172 23.08 8.67 -6.84
N SER A 173 23.00 7.34 -6.85
CA SER A 173 22.74 6.58 -8.07
C SER A 173 21.26 6.64 -8.40
N THR A 174 20.88 7.33 -9.49
CA THR A 174 19.47 7.48 -9.88
C THR A 174 19.28 7.63 -11.39
N GLN A 175 18.16 7.08 -11.88
CA GLN A 175 17.68 7.27 -13.25
C GLN A 175 16.79 8.50 -13.41
N ALA A 176 16.55 9.25 -12.32
CA ALA A 176 15.73 10.45 -12.35
C ALA A 176 16.20 11.43 -13.43
N LYS A 177 15.26 12.00 -14.19
CA LYS A 177 15.61 12.88 -15.31
C LYS A 177 16.10 14.22 -14.80
N GLN A 178 15.38 14.79 -13.83
CA GLN A 178 15.64 16.11 -13.24
C GLN A 178 15.62 16.04 -11.72
N PRO A 179 16.62 15.39 -11.08
CA PRO A 179 16.62 15.22 -9.65
C PRO A 179 16.99 16.51 -8.90
N PHE A 180 16.27 16.79 -7.82
CA PHE A 180 16.59 17.82 -6.84
C PHE A 180 16.23 17.32 -5.44
N SER A 181 16.71 17.98 -4.39
CA SER A 181 16.35 17.60 -3.02
C SER A 181 15.85 18.76 -2.20
N LEU A 182 14.73 18.59 -1.50
CA LEU A 182 14.22 19.55 -0.53
C LEU A 182 14.51 19.09 0.90
N LEU A 183 14.88 20.04 1.76
CA LEU A 183 14.83 19.82 3.19
C LEU A 183 13.37 19.73 3.64
N ALA A 184 12.97 18.57 4.15
CA ALA A 184 11.61 18.28 4.59
C ALA A 184 11.14 19.31 5.62
N ASN A 185 10.02 19.99 5.32
CA ASN A 185 9.42 20.97 6.21
C ASN A 185 7.88 20.90 6.19
N ASP A 186 7.32 19.72 5.93
CA ASP A 186 5.88 19.47 5.98
C ASP A 186 5.54 18.61 7.22
N PRO A 187 5.03 19.21 8.31
CA PRO A 187 4.67 18.47 9.53
C PRO A 187 3.64 17.37 9.29
N THR A 188 2.77 17.55 8.30
CA THR A 188 1.71 16.58 7.98
C THR A 188 2.24 15.33 7.28
N MET A 189 3.51 15.32 6.89
CA MET A 189 4.19 14.16 6.32
C MET A 189 5.37 13.69 7.18
N ALA A 190 5.56 14.28 8.37
CA ALA A 190 6.76 14.08 9.19
C ALA A 190 6.99 12.62 9.63
N ALA A 191 5.92 11.81 9.74
CA ALA A 191 6.04 10.39 10.06
C ALA A 191 6.71 9.59 8.94
N HIS A 192 6.49 9.99 7.68
CA HIS A 192 7.09 9.34 6.51
C HIS A 192 8.39 10.05 6.06
N PHE A 193 8.41 11.37 6.13
CA PHE A 193 9.54 12.23 5.78
C PHE A 193 9.89 13.15 6.96
N PRO A 194 10.76 12.72 7.88
CA PRO A 194 11.10 13.49 9.07
C PRO A 194 11.58 14.90 8.73
N ILE A 195 11.11 15.89 9.50
CA ILE A 195 11.51 17.29 9.33
C ILE A 195 13.04 17.41 9.36
N GLY A 196 13.59 18.19 8.43
CA GLY A 196 15.03 18.37 8.24
C GLY A 196 15.73 17.27 7.43
N SER A 197 15.07 16.16 7.10
CA SER A 197 15.63 15.16 6.18
C SER A 197 15.68 15.70 4.74
N ALA A 198 16.66 15.25 3.96
CA ALA A 198 16.76 15.58 2.55
C ALA A 198 15.87 14.61 1.76
N ILE A 199 14.76 15.09 1.21
CA ILE A 199 13.88 14.31 0.34
C ILE A 199 14.34 14.52 -1.10
N ILE A 200 14.59 13.46 -1.85
CA ILE A 200 14.98 13.51 -3.25
C ILE A 200 13.72 13.42 -4.09
N PHE A 201 13.59 14.33 -5.05
CA PHE A 201 12.49 14.41 -6.00
C PHE A 201 12.99 14.28 -7.43
N ASP A 202 12.14 13.80 -8.34
CA ASP A 202 12.27 14.02 -9.78
C ASP A 202 11.27 15.10 -10.22
N ALA A 203 11.76 16.16 -10.85
CA ALA A 203 10.91 17.22 -11.43
C ALA A 203 10.19 16.77 -12.71
N ASP A 204 10.50 15.59 -13.23
CA ASP A 204 9.68 14.89 -14.22
C ASP A 204 8.85 13.78 -13.53
N PRO A 205 7.70 14.13 -12.89
CA PRO A 205 6.97 13.19 -12.05
C PRO A 205 6.32 12.03 -12.81
N GLY A 206 6.17 12.14 -14.13
CA GLY A 206 5.37 11.20 -14.92
C GLY A 206 3.90 11.21 -14.53
N GLU A 207 3.25 10.04 -14.63
CA GLU A 207 1.86 9.86 -14.19
C GLU A 207 1.78 9.66 -12.66
N LEU A 208 0.62 10.01 -12.09
CA LEU A 208 0.35 9.75 -10.68
C LEU A 208 0.15 8.25 -10.43
N ASP A 209 1.17 7.62 -9.90
CA ASP A 209 1.17 6.24 -9.43
C ASP A 209 0.59 6.11 -8.02
N GLU A 210 -0.20 5.06 -7.79
CA GLU A 210 -0.80 4.69 -6.50
C GLU A 210 0.23 4.64 -5.36
N GLY A 211 -0.10 5.26 -4.24
CA GLY A 211 0.68 5.19 -3.01
C GLY A 211 1.99 5.98 -2.99
N ASN A 212 2.38 6.62 -4.10
CA ASN A 212 3.58 7.45 -4.16
C ASN A 212 3.32 8.87 -3.66
N CYS A 213 4.37 9.54 -3.19
CA CYS A 213 4.30 10.91 -2.69
C CYS A 213 4.75 11.91 -3.77
N TYR A 214 4.04 13.03 -3.87
CA TYR A 214 4.33 14.08 -4.84
C TYR A 214 4.18 15.46 -4.20
N LEU A 215 4.83 16.45 -4.82
CA LEU A 215 4.59 17.85 -4.54
C LEU A 215 3.36 18.33 -5.33
N PHE A 216 2.46 19.01 -4.63
CA PHE A 216 1.28 19.63 -5.22
C PHE A 216 1.18 21.09 -4.81
N ILE A 217 0.41 21.86 -5.58
CA ILE A 217 -0.04 23.20 -5.20
C ILE A 217 -1.46 23.06 -4.68
N LEU A 218 -1.66 23.35 -3.39
CA LEU A 218 -2.99 23.44 -2.78
C LEU A 218 -3.09 24.78 -2.04
N ASN A 219 -4.15 25.55 -2.30
CA ASN A 219 -4.39 26.84 -1.64
C ASN A 219 -3.15 27.75 -1.63
N GLU A 220 -2.50 27.90 -2.80
CA GLU A 220 -1.29 28.71 -2.97
C GLU A 220 -0.12 28.29 -2.05
N LYS A 221 -0.05 27.00 -1.71
CA LYS A 221 1.05 26.41 -0.93
C LYS A 221 1.55 25.15 -1.60
N ILE A 222 2.87 24.98 -1.55
CA ILE A 222 3.52 23.74 -1.95
C ILE A 222 3.40 22.75 -0.79
N VAL A 223 2.72 21.64 -1.04
CA VAL A 223 2.47 20.58 -0.07
C VAL A 223 2.98 19.25 -0.59
N LEU A 224 3.36 18.34 0.32
CA LEU A 224 3.75 16.98 -0.02
C LEU A 224 2.63 16.03 0.38
N ARG A 225 2.07 15.27 -0.56
CA ARG A 225 0.97 14.34 -0.27
C ARG A 225 1.19 13.01 -0.96
N ARG A 226 0.66 11.95 -0.34
CA ARG A 226 0.54 10.63 -0.95
C ARG A 226 -0.67 10.62 -1.87
N TRP A 227 -0.50 10.18 -3.10
CA TRP A 227 -1.59 9.99 -4.05
C TRP A 227 -2.27 8.64 -3.83
N GLN A 228 -3.60 8.64 -3.85
CA GLN A 228 -4.40 7.42 -3.92
C GLN A 228 -5.50 7.60 -4.96
N SER A 229 -5.67 6.60 -5.82
CA SER A 229 -6.82 6.43 -6.68
C SER A 229 -7.82 5.51 -5.98
N MET A 230 -9.11 5.74 -6.17
CA MET A 230 -10.20 4.95 -5.55
C MET A 230 -10.42 5.14 -4.04
N PRO A 231 -11.05 6.27 -3.62
CA PRO A 231 -11.32 7.44 -4.45
C PRO A 231 -10.08 8.33 -4.55
N ASP A 232 -10.06 9.16 -5.60
CA ASP A 232 -9.00 10.14 -5.85
C ASP A 232 -8.86 11.09 -4.67
N ARG A 233 -7.72 11.01 -3.98
CA ARG A 233 -7.45 11.79 -2.77
C ARG A 233 -5.96 12.00 -2.54
N LEU A 234 -5.67 13.07 -1.82
CA LEU A 234 -4.36 13.45 -1.34
C LEU A 234 -4.27 13.17 0.15
N GLU A 235 -3.41 12.23 0.54
CA GLU A 235 -3.24 11.82 1.92
C GLU A 235 -2.04 12.51 2.58
N ALA A 236 -2.31 13.13 3.72
CA ALA A 236 -1.32 13.49 4.72
C ALA A 236 -1.11 12.32 5.69
N LEU A 237 0.13 12.16 6.16
CA LEU A 237 0.57 11.10 7.07
C LEU A 237 1.22 11.70 8.33
N PRO A 238 0.46 12.45 9.17
CA PRO A 238 1.01 13.13 10.33
C PRO A 238 1.53 12.15 11.41
N ASN A 239 1.04 10.90 11.42
CA ASN A 239 1.48 9.80 12.30
C ASN A 239 1.13 8.43 11.66
N HIS A 240 1.80 7.34 12.05
CA HIS A 240 1.59 5.98 11.49
C HIS A 240 0.15 5.43 11.60
N SER A 241 -0.73 6.06 12.39
CA SER A 241 -2.09 5.59 12.66
C SER A 241 -3.20 6.58 12.26
N ALA A 242 -2.85 7.79 11.84
CA ALA A 242 -3.81 8.82 11.45
C ALA A 242 -3.49 9.30 10.03
N VAL A 243 -4.43 9.05 9.11
CA VAL A 243 -4.36 9.49 7.71
C VAL A 243 -5.43 10.56 7.52
N ASP A 244 -4.99 11.79 7.25
CA ASP A 244 -5.90 12.87 6.87
C ASP A 244 -5.95 12.93 5.35
N ALA A 245 -7.14 12.77 4.77
CA ALA A 245 -7.32 12.72 3.32
C ALA A 245 -8.13 13.91 2.81
N GLU A 246 -7.61 14.55 1.77
CA GLU A 246 -8.32 15.58 1.00
C GLU A 246 -8.77 14.95 -0.33
N PHE A 247 -10.08 14.73 -0.48
CA PHE A 247 -10.65 14.20 -1.72
C PHE A 247 -10.64 15.26 -2.79
N VAL A 248 -10.24 14.88 -4.01
CA VAL A 248 -10.13 15.79 -5.14
C VAL A 248 -11.17 15.46 -6.19
N GLU A 249 -11.87 16.47 -6.69
CA GLU A 249 -12.86 16.29 -7.76
C GLU A 249 -12.19 16.10 -9.12
N GLN A 250 -10.99 16.66 -9.30
CA GLN A 250 -10.20 16.57 -10.51
C GLN A 250 -8.80 16.07 -10.18
N ARG A 251 -8.24 15.23 -11.06
CA ARG A 251 -6.90 14.68 -10.88
C ARG A 251 -5.85 15.80 -10.92
N PRO A 252 -5.10 16.02 -9.82
CA PRO A 252 -4.18 17.13 -9.72
C PRO A 252 -2.93 16.90 -10.58
N THR A 253 -2.28 17.99 -11.00
CA THR A 253 -1.00 17.91 -11.69
C THR A 253 0.13 17.98 -10.65
N PRO A 254 0.97 16.93 -10.51
CA PRO A 254 2.10 16.98 -9.59
C PRO A 254 3.21 17.88 -10.12
N LEU A 255 3.91 18.57 -9.23
CA LEU A 255 5.12 19.34 -9.54
C LEU A 255 6.36 18.44 -9.62
N ALA A 256 6.43 17.43 -8.74
CA ALA A 256 7.57 16.52 -8.66
C ALA A 256 7.18 15.24 -7.90
N LYS A 257 7.87 14.14 -8.19
CA LYS A 257 7.68 12.84 -7.52
C LYS A 257 8.77 12.61 -6.49
N ALA A 258 8.40 12.30 -5.25
CA ALA A 258 9.35 11.90 -4.22
C ALA A 258 9.89 10.49 -4.54
N LEU A 259 11.21 10.33 -4.48
CA LEU A 259 11.89 9.07 -4.78
C LEU A 259 12.34 8.36 -3.50
N LEU A 260 12.98 9.10 -2.60
CA LEU A 260 13.52 8.60 -1.33
C LEU A 260 13.84 9.77 -0.39
N SER A 261 14.11 9.47 0.88
CA SER A 261 14.62 10.45 1.85
C SER A 261 15.89 9.99 2.53
N LEU A 262 16.76 10.94 2.85
CA LEU A 262 18.03 10.73 3.54
C LEU A 262 18.04 11.53 4.84
N ARG A 263 18.28 10.86 5.96
CA ARG A 263 18.54 11.53 7.23
C ARG A 263 19.98 11.98 7.28
N ARG A 264 20.20 13.29 7.51
CA ARG A 264 21.51 13.81 7.84
C ARG A 264 21.69 13.62 9.35
N HIS A 265 22.74 12.89 9.73
CA HIS A 265 23.19 12.79 11.12
C HIS A 265 24.16 13.93 11.44
#